data_AF-A0A261FBY3-F1
#
_entry.id   AF-A0A261FBY3-F1
#
_cell.length_a   1.000
_cell.length_b   1.000
_cell.length_c   1.000
_cell.angle_alpha   90.00
_cell.angle_beta   90.00
_cell.angle_gamma   90.00
#
_symmetry.space_group_name_H-M   'P 1'
#
loop_
_entity.id
_entity.type
_entity.pdbx_description
1 polymer ?
#
loop_
_entity_poly.entity_id
_entity_poly.type
_entity_poly.pdbx_seq_one_letter_code
_entity_poly.pdbx_strand_id
1 'polypeptide(L)'
;MTTRTEQRTTSEQRSSQQHDSEHTNSSHRNTHHATERYAEHYSPSRPHRRPRMKRAPHRILRSWEHEPLQIVVMGVSGSGKSHTARNLAEQLGFEFVEGDELHPQANIEKMASGTPLTDEDRWPWLDSMNHIMQENAEKGVGTVISCSALKKAYRRRLENNMFDGEVVFIQLAAPREVVAYRMSRRHGHFMPAELLDSQYDTLEPLEAQENGFAVQVTLPPRRVQESIRTRLELGVDSDGFADYTQDEQDCVFLTLDIGNTTVEASLVRDGDVFYRDRLDTADLLAAEENHTSIRELSAFMKDVVAGTPIYATVISSVVPRLSLSALRASQYIPAHLATPVVVDPELSRVYGVNIPVDPRPIGHDLLADCVAAVPQSKKQPVIIVDMGTATKFLVLVDGVFVGASIAPGMRMMADSLTAGTAQLPQISLDEPSAAISYDTESCMCSGVYFGAVGAIRETVARISDELASPDFARTFTQNFPEVTLNSEVLAKAPLVVGCGGYHHRVENFKLFGTTTSTLVHQGLETIGVSTLTWLYCSTPSENH
;
A
#
# COMPACT_ATOMS: atom_id res chain seq x y z
N MET A 1 60.49 -16.43 41.77
CA MET A 1 61.86 -16.08 42.19
C MET A 1 62.12 -14.66 41.72
N THR A 2 61.86 -13.68 42.59
CA THR A 2 62.87 -12.80 43.24
C THR A 2 63.42 -11.75 42.26
N THR A 3 62.85 -10.54 42.17
CA THR A 3 62.86 -9.36 43.08
C THR A 3 63.94 -8.34 42.72
N ARG A 4 63.49 -7.07 42.65
CA ARG A 4 64.24 -5.80 42.86
C ARG A 4 65.27 -5.48 41.76
N THR A 5 65.54 -4.22 41.41
CA THR A 5 65.79 -3.09 42.34
C THR A 5 65.73 -1.74 41.60
N GLU A 6 65.15 -0.74 42.27
CA GLU A 6 65.64 0.66 42.45
C GLU A 6 65.93 1.54 41.22
N GLN A 7 65.14 2.60 41.01
CA GLN A 7 65.21 3.93 41.66
C GLN A 7 66.36 4.80 41.16
N ARG A 8 66.01 5.96 40.58
CA ARG A 8 66.32 7.34 41.02
C ARG A 8 66.14 8.28 39.83
N THR A 9 65.12 9.15 39.84
CA THR A 9 65.14 10.55 40.38
C THR A 9 66.22 11.39 39.69
N THR A 10 65.98 12.58 39.16
CA THR A 10 65.08 13.64 39.64
C THR A 10 65.09 14.83 38.68
N SER A 11 63.97 15.56 38.71
CA SER A 11 63.88 17.04 38.76
C SER A 11 64.25 17.81 37.48
N GLU A 12 63.48 18.79 37.00
CA GLU A 12 62.80 19.93 37.61
C GLU A 12 61.91 20.54 36.50
N GLN A 13 60.87 21.34 36.70
CA GLN A 13 60.18 21.94 37.83
C GLN A 13 58.93 22.60 37.21
N ARG A 14 57.82 22.59 37.97
CA ARG A 14 56.94 23.72 38.34
C ARG A 14 56.40 24.62 37.21
N SER A 15 55.17 25.09 37.22
CA SER A 15 54.06 25.17 38.19
C SER A 15 52.82 25.45 37.33
N SER A 16 51.57 25.38 37.77
CA SER A 16 50.93 25.60 39.07
C SER A 16 49.49 25.13 38.86
N GLN A 17 49.00 24.18 39.65
CA GLN A 17 48.23 24.42 40.89
C GLN A 17 46.92 25.19 40.64
N GLN A 18 45.78 24.54 40.83
CA GLN A 18 45.06 24.45 42.11
C GLN A 18 43.90 23.43 41.94
N HIS A 19 43.93 22.32 42.71
CA HIS A 19 43.14 22.07 43.94
C HIS A 19 41.63 21.95 43.66
N ASP A 20 40.88 20.97 44.17
CA ASP A 20 41.18 19.82 45.02
C ASP A 20 39.99 18.84 44.96
N SER A 21 40.34 17.55 45.00
CA SER A 21 39.70 16.45 45.72
C SER A 21 38.17 16.32 45.83
N GLU A 22 37.60 15.20 45.37
CA GLU A 22 37.27 14.03 46.21
C GLU A 22 36.48 12.95 45.43
N HIS A 23 37.01 11.73 45.49
CA HIS A 23 36.31 10.44 45.67
C HIS A 23 34.92 10.19 45.03
N THR A 24 34.89 9.28 44.04
CA THR A 24 34.37 7.88 44.12
C THR A 24 33.61 7.39 42.88
N ASN A 25 34.05 6.22 42.42
CA ASN A 25 33.29 5.09 41.85
C ASN A 25 32.12 5.31 40.86
N SER A 26 32.37 4.75 39.66
CA SER A 26 31.63 3.61 39.08
C SER A 26 30.88 3.87 37.77
N SER A 27 30.89 2.79 36.99
CA SER A 27 29.98 2.39 35.92
C SER A 27 30.34 2.78 34.48
N HIS A 28 30.65 1.70 33.75
CA HIS A 28 30.65 1.54 32.31
C HIS A 28 29.53 2.29 31.57
N ARG A 29 29.88 2.86 30.40
CA ARG A 29 29.06 2.70 29.19
C ARG A 29 29.88 2.96 27.93
N ASN A 30 29.92 1.92 27.10
CA ASN A 30 30.47 1.90 25.74
C ASN A 30 29.79 2.95 24.86
N THR A 31 30.60 3.57 24.00
CA THR A 31 30.21 4.51 22.96
C THR A 31 29.61 3.78 21.76
N HIS A 32 28.47 4.31 21.29
CA HIS A 32 27.73 3.88 20.11
C HIS A 32 28.48 4.13 18.79
N HIS A 33 28.31 3.19 17.85
CA HIS A 33 28.69 3.28 16.44
C HIS A 33 27.90 4.37 15.71
N ALA A 34 28.59 5.08 14.82
CA ALA A 34 28.09 6.18 14.00
C ALA A 34 27.19 5.69 12.85
N THR A 35 26.06 6.36 12.65
CA THR A 35 25.18 6.25 11.47
C THR A 35 25.64 7.24 10.39
N GLU A 36 25.91 6.74 9.18
CA GLU A 36 26.19 7.58 8.01
C GLU A 36 24.88 8.17 7.46
N ARG A 37 24.74 9.49 7.52
CA ARG A 37 23.67 10.26 6.85
C ARG A 37 24.23 10.89 5.59
N TYR A 38 23.68 10.57 4.42
CA TYR A 38 23.86 11.37 3.21
C TYR A 38 22.68 12.32 3.07
N ALA A 39 22.93 13.63 3.22
CA ALA A 39 21.94 14.68 3.04
C ALA A 39 22.40 15.62 1.92
N GLU A 40 21.85 15.45 0.72
CA GLU A 40 21.98 16.47 -0.32
C GLU A 40 21.14 17.69 0.06
N HIS A 41 21.77 18.86 0.01
CA HIS A 41 21.25 20.11 0.57
C HIS A 41 20.10 20.68 -0.25
N TYR A 42 18.86 20.48 0.22
CA TYR A 42 17.71 21.28 -0.19
C TYR A 42 17.50 22.45 0.78
N SER A 43 17.46 23.69 0.26
CA SER A 43 17.26 24.90 1.07
C SER A 43 15.80 25.36 0.97
N PRO A 44 14.98 25.27 2.03
CA PRO A 44 13.58 25.67 1.95
C PRO A 44 13.46 27.21 2.05
N SER A 45 12.98 27.83 0.97
CA SER A 45 12.52 29.22 0.99
C SER A 45 11.34 29.39 1.96
N ARG A 46 11.44 30.37 2.86
CA ARG A 46 10.50 30.68 3.97
C ARG A 46 9.03 30.71 3.53
N PRO A 47 8.09 30.15 4.31
CA PRO A 47 6.66 30.23 3.98
C PRO A 47 6.11 31.63 4.27
N HIS A 48 5.45 32.22 3.27
CA HIS A 48 4.60 33.40 3.44
C HIS A 48 3.42 33.06 4.37
N ARG A 49 3.25 33.85 5.44
CA ARG A 49 2.09 33.76 6.34
C ARG A 49 0.79 34.02 5.55
N ARG A 50 -0.03 32.98 5.36
CA ARG A 50 -1.41 33.13 4.88
C ARG A 50 -2.37 33.50 6.03
N PRO A 51 -3.49 34.20 5.77
CA PRO A 51 -4.35 34.75 6.81
C PRO A 51 -5.19 33.66 7.49
N ARG A 52 -5.45 33.84 8.79
CA ARG A 52 -6.39 33.02 9.58
C ARG A 52 -7.79 33.08 8.97
N MET A 53 -8.26 32.02 8.31
CA MET A 53 -9.68 31.81 8.01
C MET A 53 -10.42 31.47 9.30
N LYS A 54 -11.53 32.18 9.55
CA LYS A 54 -12.48 31.87 10.63
C LYS A 54 -13.19 30.57 10.28
N ARG A 55 -13.13 29.56 11.17
CA ARG A 55 -13.87 28.30 11.05
C ARG A 55 -15.38 28.56 11.10
N ALA A 56 -16.13 28.05 10.13
CA ALA A 56 -17.59 27.91 10.24
C ALA A 56 -17.92 26.73 11.18
N PRO A 57 -19.05 26.75 11.91
CA PRO A 57 -19.38 25.72 12.89
C PRO A 57 -19.86 24.42 12.23
N HIS A 58 -19.25 23.31 12.66
CA HIS A 58 -19.54 21.92 12.26
C HIS A 58 -21.02 21.53 12.56
N ARG A 59 -21.75 20.99 11.58
CA ARG A 59 -23.21 20.70 11.70
C ARG A 59 -23.53 19.26 12.16
N ILE A 60 -22.61 18.30 11.99
CA ILE A 60 -22.87 16.89 12.33
C ILE A 60 -22.80 16.61 13.86
N LEU A 61 -22.20 17.49 14.66
CA LEU A 61 -21.91 17.25 16.09
C LEU A 61 -22.92 17.86 17.08
N ARG A 62 -24.22 17.98 16.75
CA ARG A 62 -25.23 18.43 17.73
C ARG A 62 -26.36 17.46 18.07
N SER A 63 -26.51 16.32 17.40
CA SER A 63 -27.63 15.40 17.69
C SER A 63 -27.30 14.21 18.60
N TRP A 64 -26.02 13.94 18.88
CA TRP A 64 -25.60 12.73 19.61
C TRP A 64 -25.85 12.73 21.13
N GLU A 65 -26.44 13.77 21.70
CA GLU A 65 -26.76 13.74 23.13
C GLU A 65 -28.24 13.58 23.47
N HIS A 66 -29.22 13.86 22.58
CA HIS A 66 -30.63 13.76 22.99
C HIS A 66 -31.73 13.42 21.95
N GLU A 67 -31.47 13.19 20.65
CA GLU A 67 -32.57 12.87 19.70
C GLU A 67 -32.22 11.77 18.67
N PRO A 68 -33.20 10.94 18.23
CA PRO A 68 -32.97 9.79 17.34
C PRO A 68 -32.67 10.19 15.89
N LEU A 69 -31.51 9.79 15.38
CA LEU A 69 -31.07 10.05 14.01
C LEU A 69 -31.86 9.21 12.99
N GLN A 70 -32.24 9.82 11.86
CA GLN A 70 -32.91 9.14 10.74
C GLN A 70 -31.95 9.01 9.55
N ILE A 71 -31.55 7.79 9.21
CA ILE A 71 -30.52 7.52 8.21
C ILE A 71 -31.16 7.00 6.92
N VAL A 72 -30.84 7.61 5.79
CA VAL A 72 -31.26 7.15 4.46
C VAL A 72 -30.04 6.62 3.70
N VAL A 73 -29.97 5.31 3.51
CA VAL A 73 -28.96 4.65 2.68
C VAL A 73 -29.44 4.63 1.23
N MET A 74 -28.81 5.46 0.40
CA MET A 74 -29.22 5.68 -0.99
C MET A 74 -28.22 5.20 -2.02
N GLY A 75 -28.68 5.07 -3.27
CA GLY A 75 -27.87 4.63 -4.42
C GLY A 75 -28.69 3.85 -5.43
N VAL A 76 -28.10 3.54 -6.58
CA VAL A 76 -28.75 2.78 -7.66
C VAL A 76 -29.12 1.35 -7.20
N SER A 77 -30.05 0.70 -7.90
CA SER A 77 -30.36 -0.71 -7.69
C SER A 77 -29.10 -1.55 -7.86
N GLY A 78 -28.92 -2.57 -7.01
CA GLY A 78 -27.71 -3.40 -7.01
C GLY A 78 -26.50 -2.83 -6.27
N SER A 79 -26.51 -1.58 -5.82
CA SER A 79 -25.38 -0.96 -5.07
C SER A 79 -25.17 -1.57 -3.67
N GLY A 80 -26.16 -2.29 -3.13
CA GLY A 80 -26.07 -2.94 -1.82
C GLY A 80 -26.87 -2.25 -0.70
N LYS A 81 -27.73 -1.26 -1.01
CA LYS A 81 -28.55 -0.50 -0.06
C LYS A 81 -29.18 -1.34 1.06
N SER A 82 -30.01 -2.31 0.73
CA SER A 82 -30.73 -3.16 1.69
C SER A 82 -29.80 -3.93 2.63
N HIS A 83 -28.68 -4.44 2.10
CA HIS A 83 -27.69 -5.13 2.91
C HIS A 83 -26.97 -4.14 3.83
N THR A 84 -26.55 -2.98 3.30
CA THR A 84 -25.85 -1.98 4.08
C THR A 84 -26.72 -1.39 5.18
N ALA A 85 -27.96 -1.02 4.85
CA ALA A 85 -28.96 -0.45 5.74
C ALA A 85 -29.35 -1.41 6.87
N ARG A 86 -29.61 -2.69 6.56
CA ARG A 86 -29.95 -3.69 7.58
C ARG A 86 -28.83 -3.89 8.59
N ASN A 87 -27.59 -4.08 8.13
CA ASN A 87 -26.44 -4.24 9.02
C ASN A 87 -26.19 -2.98 9.86
N LEU A 88 -26.37 -1.79 9.27
CA LEU A 88 -26.21 -0.53 9.99
C LEU A 88 -27.26 -0.36 11.08
N ALA A 89 -28.53 -0.68 10.77
CA ALA A 89 -29.62 -0.66 11.74
C ALA A 89 -29.36 -1.59 12.93
N GLU A 90 -28.95 -2.83 12.67
CA GLU A 90 -28.60 -3.81 13.71
C GLU A 90 -27.46 -3.31 14.62
N GLN A 91 -26.45 -2.65 14.05
CA GLN A 91 -25.31 -2.13 14.81
C GLN A 91 -25.67 -0.91 15.65
N LEU A 92 -26.54 -0.04 15.16
CA LEU A 92 -26.97 1.18 15.85
C LEU A 92 -28.14 0.93 16.81
N GLY A 93 -28.79 -0.24 16.75
CA GLY A 93 -30.02 -0.52 17.47
C GLY A 93 -31.22 0.27 16.94
N PHE A 94 -31.21 0.59 15.65
CA PHE A 94 -32.24 1.39 14.97
C PHE A 94 -33.24 0.48 14.24
N GLU A 95 -34.41 1.01 13.91
CA GLU A 95 -35.40 0.30 13.09
C GLU A 95 -34.95 0.29 11.61
N PHE A 96 -34.96 -0.89 10.98
CA PHE A 96 -34.68 -1.03 9.55
C PHE A 96 -35.97 -0.99 8.74
N VAL A 97 -36.01 -0.15 7.71
CA VAL A 97 -37.13 -0.05 6.76
C VAL A 97 -36.62 -0.30 5.34
N GLU A 98 -37.21 -1.28 4.65
CA GLU A 98 -36.94 -1.52 3.23
C GLU A 98 -37.82 -0.59 2.38
N GLY A 99 -37.24 0.47 1.82
CA GLY A 99 -38.00 1.48 1.08
C GLY A 99 -38.71 0.90 -0.15
N ASP A 100 -38.13 -0.10 -0.82
CA ASP A 100 -38.75 -0.72 -1.99
C ASP A 100 -40.08 -1.46 -1.64
N GLU A 101 -40.29 -1.86 -0.38
CA GLU A 101 -41.54 -2.50 0.09
C GLU A 101 -42.69 -1.50 0.27
N LEU A 102 -42.40 -0.19 0.33
CA LEU A 102 -43.38 0.86 0.56
C LEU A 102 -43.98 1.42 -0.75
N HIS A 103 -43.62 0.86 -1.90
CA HIS A 103 -44.20 1.29 -3.16
C HIS A 103 -45.70 1.00 -3.22
N PRO A 104 -46.53 1.98 -3.66
CA PRO A 104 -47.93 1.70 -3.98
C PRO A 104 -48.05 0.62 -5.05
N GLN A 105 -49.14 -0.15 -5.02
CA GLN A 105 -49.40 -1.22 -5.98
C GLN A 105 -49.27 -0.77 -7.44
N ALA A 106 -49.72 0.45 -7.75
CA ALA A 106 -49.58 1.05 -9.08
C ALA A 106 -48.11 1.22 -9.53
N ASN A 107 -47.19 1.54 -8.62
CA ASN A 107 -45.77 1.66 -8.93
C ASN A 107 -45.14 0.29 -9.18
N ILE A 108 -45.52 -0.71 -8.38
CA ILE A 108 -45.07 -2.09 -8.55
C ILE A 108 -45.49 -2.62 -9.92
N GLU A 109 -46.75 -2.42 -10.31
CA GLU A 109 -47.28 -2.83 -11.62
C GLU A 109 -46.56 -2.11 -12.78
N LYS A 110 -46.30 -0.81 -12.65
CA LYS A 110 -45.60 -0.02 -13.67
C LYS A 110 -44.16 -0.49 -13.85
N MET A 111 -43.42 -0.71 -12.77
CA MET A 111 -42.06 -1.26 -12.83
C MET A 111 -42.03 -2.70 -13.34
N ALA A 112 -43.00 -3.54 -12.94
CA ALA A 112 -43.12 -4.92 -13.43
C ALA A 112 -43.39 -4.99 -14.94
N SER A 113 -44.06 -3.98 -15.51
CA SER A 113 -44.26 -3.83 -16.96
C SER A 113 -43.05 -3.25 -17.71
N GLY A 114 -41.95 -2.93 -17.02
CA GLY A 114 -40.76 -2.31 -17.61
C GLY A 114 -40.89 -0.80 -17.86
N THR A 115 -41.97 -0.17 -17.40
CA THR A 115 -42.18 1.27 -17.55
C THR A 115 -41.51 2.03 -16.39
N PRO A 116 -40.60 2.98 -16.65
CA PRO A 116 -39.98 3.77 -15.59
C PRO A 116 -41.02 4.60 -14.82
N LEU A 117 -40.83 4.73 -13.50
CA LEU A 117 -41.62 5.66 -12.70
C LEU A 117 -41.27 7.11 -13.09
N THR A 118 -42.25 8.00 -13.00
CA THR A 118 -42.11 9.47 -13.08
C THR A 118 -41.89 10.06 -11.69
N ASP A 119 -41.66 11.37 -11.60
CA ASP A 119 -41.54 12.04 -10.31
C ASP A 119 -42.88 12.04 -9.56
N GLU A 120 -43.99 12.23 -10.27
CA GLU A 120 -45.36 12.16 -9.74
C GLU A 120 -45.68 10.80 -9.12
N ASP A 121 -45.20 9.71 -9.73
CA ASP A 121 -45.37 8.36 -9.20
C ASP A 121 -44.56 8.15 -7.90
N ARG A 122 -43.44 8.87 -7.73
CA ARG A 122 -42.53 8.70 -6.59
C ARG A 122 -42.92 9.52 -5.37
N TRP A 123 -43.69 10.60 -5.50
CA TRP A 123 -44.08 11.45 -4.36
C TRP A 123 -44.80 10.69 -3.24
N PRO A 124 -45.85 9.90 -3.50
CA PRO A 124 -46.54 9.17 -2.43
C PRO A 124 -45.64 8.15 -1.73
N TRP A 125 -44.69 7.56 -2.46
CA TRP A 125 -43.72 6.59 -1.93
C TRP A 125 -42.70 7.26 -0.99
N LEU A 126 -42.15 8.41 -1.40
CA LEU A 126 -41.24 9.21 -0.57
C LEU A 126 -41.94 9.76 0.67
N ASP A 127 -43.21 10.18 0.54
CA ASP A 127 -44.02 10.67 1.65
C ASP A 127 -44.25 9.59 2.71
N SER A 128 -44.48 8.33 2.31
CA SER A 128 -44.61 7.20 3.25
C SER A 128 -43.33 6.98 4.07
N MET A 129 -42.15 7.04 3.44
CA MET A 129 -40.86 6.91 4.15
C MET A 129 -40.63 8.07 5.11
N ASN A 130 -40.93 9.30 4.69
CA ASN A 130 -40.84 10.50 5.54
C ASN A 130 -41.79 10.39 6.74
N HIS A 131 -43.01 9.90 6.55
CA HIS A 131 -43.98 9.70 7.63
C HIS A 131 -43.48 8.68 8.67
N ILE A 132 -42.90 7.56 8.24
CA ILE A 132 -42.29 6.57 9.15
C ILE A 132 -41.14 7.18 9.95
N MET A 133 -40.26 7.95 9.30
CA MET A 133 -39.17 8.64 10.00
C MET A 133 -39.69 9.65 11.04
N GLN A 134 -40.76 10.39 10.73
CA GLN A 134 -41.40 11.31 11.67
C GLN A 134 -42.00 10.56 12.87
N GLU A 135 -42.77 9.49 12.64
CA GLU A 135 -43.36 8.72 13.73
C GLU A 135 -42.29 8.12 14.66
N ASN A 136 -41.18 7.65 14.09
CA ASN A 136 -40.08 7.07 14.86
C ASN A 136 -39.30 8.14 15.61
N ALA A 137 -39.08 9.31 14.99
CA ALA A 137 -38.51 10.47 15.65
C ALA A 137 -39.35 10.90 16.87
N GLU A 138 -40.67 11.01 16.73
CA GLU A 138 -41.60 11.33 17.83
C GLU A 138 -41.53 10.31 18.98
N LYS A 139 -41.24 9.04 18.67
CA LYS A 139 -41.09 7.94 19.64
C LYS A 139 -39.68 7.86 20.24
N GLY A 140 -38.73 8.69 19.81
CA GLY A 140 -37.35 8.61 20.28
C GLY A 140 -36.55 7.45 19.65
N VAL A 141 -36.97 6.92 18.50
CA VAL A 141 -36.38 5.75 17.83
C VAL A 141 -35.68 6.17 16.53
N GLY A 142 -34.42 5.77 16.37
CA GLY A 142 -33.67 5.99 15.14
C GLY A 142 -34.11 5.01 14.04
N THR A 143 -34.10 5.45 12.79
CA THR A 143 -34.48 4.61 11.63
C THR A 143 -33.33 4.56 10.62
N VAL A 144 -33.15 3.42 9.96
CA VAL A 144 -32.29 3.27 8.78
C VAL A 144 -33.13 2.77 7.60
N ILE A 145 -33.24 3.58 6.56
CA ILE A 145 -34.06 3.28 5.37
C ILE A 145 -33.16 3.01 4.17
N SER A 146 -33.38 1.90 3.45
CA SER A 146 -32.85 1.74 2.09
C SER A 146 -33.76 2.44 1.08
N CYS A 147 -33.25 3.42 0.33
CA CYS A 147 -34.09 4.20 -0.58
C CYS A 147 -33.36 4.62 -1.85
N SER A 148 -34.00 4.54 -3.01
CA SER A 148 -33.47 5.10 -4.27
C SER A 148 -33.69 6.63 -4.37
N ALA A 149 -33.24 7.39 -3.36
CA ALA A 149 -33.34 8.85 -3.29
C ALA A 149 -32.34 9.57 -4.23
N LEU A 150 -32.41 9.26 -5.53
CA LEU A 150 -31.40 9.61 -6.52
C LEU A 150 -31.33 11.11 -6.86
N LYS A 151 -32.44 11.85 -6.74
CA LYS A 151 -32.48 13.32 -6.97
C LYS A 151 -32.46 14.11 -5.66
N LYS A 152 -31.91 15.31 -5.69
CA LYS A 152 -31.99 16.32 -4.61
C LYS A 152 -33.43 16.64 -4.22
N ALA A 153 -34.34 16.69 -5.20
CA ALA A 153 -35.76 16.88 -4.93
C ALA A 153 -36.35 15.75 -4.07
N TYR A 154 -35.86 14.51 -4.23
CA TYR A 154 -36.32 13.36 -3.45
C TYR A 154 -35.77 13.43 -2.02
N ARG A 155 -34.50 13.81 -1.87
CA ARG A 155 -33.85 14.00 -0.56
C ARG A 155 -34.52 15.11 0.24
N ARG A 156 -34.80 16.25 -0.38
CA ARG A 156 -35.60 17.33 0.23
C ARG A 156 -37.00 16.87 0.65
N ARG A 157 -37.63 16.00 -0.14
CA ARG A 157 -38.95 15.43 0.21
C ARG A 157 -38.86 14.57 1.49
N LEU A 158 -37.79 13.80 1.63
CA LEU A 158 -37.52 12.96 2.81
C LEU A 158 -37.19 13.77 4.06
N GLU A 159 -36.65 14.98 3.91
CA GLU A 159 -36.37 15.94 4.99
C GLU A 159 -37.58 16.79 5.40
N ASN A 160 -38.69 16.76 4.64
CA ASN A 160 -39.83 17.63 4.92
C ASN A 160 -40.38 17.40 6.33
N ASN A 161 -40.66 18.51 7.03
CA ASN A 161 -41.16 18.54 8.42
C ASN A 161 -40.26 17.84 9.45
N MET A 162 -38.99 17.56 9.11
CA MET A 162 -37.96 17.10 10.05
C MET A 162 -37.13 18.30 10.53
N PHE A 163 -36.49 18.17 11.68
CA PHE A 163 -35.54 19.16 12.15
C PHE A 163 -34.26 19.15 11.29
N ASP A 164 -33.63 20.33 11.22
CA ASP A 164 -32.39 20.50 10.50
C ASP A 164 -31.26 19.64 11.11
N GLY A 165 -30.69 18.75 10.31
CA GLY A 165 -29.65 17.80 10.76
C GLY A 165 -30.17 16.45 11.28
N GLU A 166 -31.48 16.24 11.29
CA GLU A 166 -32.11 15.01 11.80
C GLU A 166 -32.07 13.84 10.81
N VAL A 167 -32.10 14.14 9.51
CA VAL A 167 -31.97 13.16 8.43
C VAL A 167 -30.55 13.16 7.87
N VAL A 168 -29.90 11.99 7.79
CA VAL A 168 -28.55 11.81 7.24
C VAL A 168 -28.58 10.89 6.02
N PHE A 169 -28.05 11.37 4.89
CA PHE A 169 -27.95 10.60 3.66
C PHE A 169 -26.59 9.90 3.53
N ILE A 170 -26.62 8.59 3.32
CA ILE A 170 -25.44 7.78 3.00
C ILE A 170 -25.56 7.32 1.56
N GLN A 171 -24.83 7.97 0.64
CA GLN A 171 -24.82 7.57 -0.77
C GLN A 171 -23.83 6.44 -1.01
N LEU A 172 -24.32 5.26 -1.37
CA LEU A 172 -23.50 4.15 -1.84
C LEU A 172 -23.10 4.40 -3.29
N ALA A 173 -21.87 4.90 -3.46
CA ALA A 173 -21.27 5.18 -4.75
C ALA A 173 -20.54 3.94 -5.28
N ALA A 174 -20.84 3.53 -6.49
CA ALA A 174 -20.06 2.55 -7.23
C ALA A 174 -20.17 2.85 -8.73
N PRO A 175 -19.14 2.54 -9.53
CA PRO A 175 -19.25 2.59 -10.97
C PRO A 175 -20.43 1.73 -11.46
N ARG A 176 -21.18 2.22 -12.46
CA ARG A 176 -22.31 1.52 -13.10
C ARG A 176 -22.02 0.07 -13.40
N GLU A 177 -20.84 -0.07 -13.91
CA GLU A 177 -20.19 -1.26 -14.36
C GLU A 177 -20.00 -2.30 -13.23
N VAL A 178 -19.54 -1.89 -12.04
CA VAL A 178 -19.48 -2.75 -10.84
C VAL A 178 -20.87 -3.21 -10.40
N VAL A 179 -21.87 -2.32 -10.48
CA VAL A 179 -23.25 -2.63 -10.10
C VAL A 179 -23.90 -3.61 -11.07
N ALA A 180 -23.70 -3.42 -12.37
CA ALA A 180 -24.17 -4.31 -13.43
C ALA A 180 -23.63 -5.74 -13.24
N TYR A 181 -22.34 -5.87 -12.93
CA TYR A 181 -21.70 -7.16 -12.64
C TYR A 181 -22.27 -7.84 -11.39
N ARG A 182 -22.56 -7.08 -10.33
CA ARG A 182 -23.20 -7.63 -9.11
C ARG A 182 -24.62 -8.11 -9.39
N MET A 183 -25.36 -7.39 -10.21
CA MET A 183 -26.72 -7.76 -10.60
C MET A 183 -26.74 -9.02 -11.47
N SER A 184 -25.79 -9.18 -12.41
CA SER A 184 -25.73 -10.35 -13.29
C SER A 184 -25.45 -11.67 -12.58
N ARG A 185 -24.82 -11.63 -11.40
CA ARG A 185 -24.53 -12.82 -10.58
C ARG A 185 -25.60 -13.17 -9.55
N ARG A 186 -26.69 -12.39 -9.43
CA ARG A 186 -27.80 -12.72 -8.53
C ARG A 186 -28.75 -13.70 -9.21
N HIS A 187 -28.78 -14.94 -8.74
CA HIS A 187 -29.87 -15.86 -9.07
C HIS A 187 -31.15 -15.39 -8.35
N GLY A 188 -32.15 -14.90 -9.08
CA GLY A 188 -33.53 -14.89 -8.59
C GLY A 188 -34.36 -13.59 -8.61
N HIS A 189 -33.91 -12.44 -9.12
CA HIS A 189 -34.82 -11.29 -9.32
C HIS A 189 -34.56 -10.55 -10.63
N PHE A 190 -35.66 -10.34 -11.38
CA PHE A 190 -35.72 -9.83 -12.75
C PHE A 190 -35.64 -8.30 -12.74
N MET A 191 -34.49 -7.73 -13.06
CA MET A 191 -34.37 -6.30 -13.40
C MET A 191 -33.49 -6.17 -14.65
N PRO A 192 -34.03 -5.75 -15.81
CA PRO A 192 -33.25 -5.58 -17.03
C PRO A 192 -32.11 -4.56 -16.84
N ALA A 193 -30.94 -4.84 -17.43
CA ALA A 193 -29.77 -3.96 -17.40
C ALA A 193 -30.06 -2.55 -17.95
N GLU A 194 -31.07 -2.42 -18.80
CA GLU A 194 -31.57 -1.16 -19.40
C GLU A 194 -32.11 -0.16 -18.36
N LEU A 195 -32.57 -0.63 -17.19
CA LEU A 195 -33.04 0.26 -16.10
C LEU A 195 -31.88 0.83 -15.27
N LEU A 196 -30.70 0.20 -15.30
CA LEU A 196 -29.55 0.68 -14.55
C LEU A 196 -29.01 2.00 -15.12
N ASP A 197 -28.96 2.11 -16.44
CA ASP A 197 -28.46 3.32 -17.12
C ASP A 197 -29.36 4.52 -16.79
N SER A 198 -30.69 4.33 -16.82
CA SER A 198 -31.66 5.36 -16.42
C SER A 198 -31.51 5.84 -14.96
N GLN A 199 -31.03 4.97 -14.06
CA GLN A 199 -30.82 5.32 -12.66
C GLN A 199 -29.53 6.10 -12.44
N TYR A 200 -28.48 5.81 -13.21
CA TYR A 200 -27.26 6.64 -13.20
C TYR A 200 -27.51 8.00 -13.83
N ASP A 201 -28.28 8.07 -14.92
CA ASP A 201 -28.71 9.34 -15.53
C ASP A 201 -29.56 10.19 -14.57
N THR A 202 -30.32 9.53 -13.68
CA THR A 202 -31.16 10.19 -12.67
C THR A 202 -30.38 10.55 -11.39
N LEU A 203 -29.21 9.96 -11.16
CA LEU A 203 -28.45 10.15 -9.92
C LEU A 203 -27.80 11.53 -9.90
N GLU A 204 -28.31 12.40 -9.02
CA GLU A 204 -27.69 13.65 -8.63
C GLU A 204 -26.82 13.39 -7.38
N PRO A 205 -25.48 13.48 -7.46
CA PRO A 205 -24.59 13.28 -6.31
C PRO A 205 -24.96 14.16 -5.12
N LEU A 206 -24.66 13.70 -3.89
CA LEU A 206 -24.80 14.51 -2.69
C LEU A 206 -23.97 15.79 -2.79
N GLU A 207 -24.62 16.93 -2.62
CA GLU A 207 -23.95 18.23 -2.56
C GLU A 207 -23.41 18.52 -1.14
N ALA A 208 -22.40 19.39 -1.04
CA ALA A 208 -21.76 19.74 0.24
C ALA A 208 -22.71 20.38 1.27
N GLN A 209 -23.87 20.91 0.84
CA GLN A 209 -24.86 21.50 1.76
C GLN A 209 -25.90 20.49 2.26
N GLU A 210 -25.95 19.28 1.68
CA GLU A 210 -26.85 18.21 2.11
C GLU A 210 -26.25 17.46 3.31
N ASN A 211 -27.07 17.08 4.28
CA ASN A 211 -26.60 16.40 5.48
C ASN A 211 -26.31 14.92 5.18
N GLY A 212 -25.08 14.61 4.78
CA GLY A 212 -24.74 13.27 4.35
C GLY A 212 -23.34 13.12 3.77
N PHE A 213 -23.01 11.90 3.36
CA PHE A 213 -21.73 11.60 2.72
C PHE A 213 -21.84 10.42 1.74
N ALA A 214 -21.00 10.44 0.70
CA ALA A 214 -20.86 9.33 -0.22
C ALA A 214 -19.80 8.33 0.25
N VAL A 215 -20.12 7.03 0.18
CA VAL A 215 -19.23 5.92 0.50
C VAL A 215 -19.05 5.05 -0.74
N GLN A 216 -17.79 4.82 -1.12
CA GLN A 216 -17.46 3.91 -2.21
C GLN A 216 -17.74 2.47 -1.77
N VAL A 217 -18.64 1.78 -2.48
CA VAL A 217 -19.03 0.41 -2.19
C VAL A 217 -18.33 -0.62 -3.08
N THR A 218 -17.18 -0.28 -3.65
CA THR A 218 -16.26 -1.23 -4.32
C THR A 218 -15.46 -2.07 -3.32
N LEU A 219 -15.40 -1.65 -2.04
CA LEU A 219 -14.75 -2.36 -0.94
C LEU A 219 -15.54 -3.60 -0.46
N PRO A 220 -14.89 -4.55 0.24
CA PRO A 220 -15.59 -5.64 0.93
C PRO A 220 -16.67 -5.11 1.91
N PRO A 221 -17.83 -5.77 2.05
CA PRO A 221 -18.97 -5.27 2.85
C PRO A 221 -18.60 -4.83 4.28
N ARG A 222 -17.71 -5.57 4.95
CA ARG A 222 -17.21 -5.23 6.30
C ARG A 222 -16.52 -3.85 6.34
N ARG A 223 -15.77 -3.48 5.31
CA ARG A 223 -15.04 -2.21 5.24
C ARG A 223 -15.96 -1.04 4.92
N VAL A 224 -16.98 -1.27 4.09
CA VAL A 224 -18.05 -0.29 3.84
C VAL A 224 -18.75 0.05 5.17
N GLN A 225 -19.05 -0.96 5.98
CA GLN A 225 -19.67 -0.77 7.31
C GLN A 225 -18.75 -0.01 8.28
N GLU A 226 -17.47 -0.39 8.37
CA GLU A 226 -16.49 0.30 9.22
C GLU A 226 -16.34 1.79 8.82
N SER A 227 -16.29 2.08 7.51
CA SER A 227 -16.19 3.46 6.98
C SER A 227 -17.43 4.30 7.31
N ILE A 228 -18.62 3.74 7.13
CA ILE A 228 -19.88 4.40 7.49
C ILE A 228 -19.90 4.74 8.97
N ARG A 229 -19.59 3.78 9.84
CA ARG A 229 -19.60 3.97 11.29
C ARG A 229 -18.64 5.07 11.72
N THR A 230 -17.39 5.01 11.25
CA THR A 230 -16.38 6.03 11.59
C THR A 230 -16.81 7.43 11.17
N ARG A 231 -17.48 7.58 10.02
CA ARG A 231 -17.98 8.89 9.56
C ARG A 231 -19.17 9.39 10.37
N LEU A 232 -20.07 8.50 10.78
CA LEU A 232 -21.18 8.83 11.68
C LEU A 232 -20.67 9.23 13.08
N GLU A 233 -19.63 8.57 13.59
CA GLU A 233 -19.04 8.84 14.91
C GLU A 233 -18.18 10.12 14.94
N LEU A 234 -17.44 10.41 13.87
CA LEU A 234 -16.47 11.52 13.83
C LEU A 234 -17.04 12.84 13.28
N GLY A 235 -18.25 12.82 12.71
CA GLY A 235 -18.92 14.02 12.20
C GLY A 235 -18.13 14.81 11.15
N VAL A 236 -17.40 14.10 10.28
CA VAL A 236 -16.48 14.71 9.31
C VAL A 236 -17.24 15.06 8.03
N ASP A 237 -17.42 16.35 7.77
CA ASP A 237 -17.81 16.88 6.46
C ASP A 237 -16.71 16.65 5.42
N SER A 238 -17.14 16.55 4.16
CA SER A 238 -16.37 16.35 2.93
C SER A 238 -15.15 17.28 2.71
N ASP A 239 -14.94 18.31 3.53
CA ASP A 239 -13.85 19.29 3.38
C ASP A 239 -12.45 18.79 3.79
N GLY A 240 -12.30 17.55 4.24
CA GLY A 240 -11.00 16.88 4.41
C GLY A 240 -10.53 16.10 3.17
N PHE A 241 -11.42 15.88 2.21
CA PHE A 241 -11.15 15.26 0.92
C PHE A 241 -11.27 16.35 -0.15
N ALA A 242 -10.23 17.18 -0.28
CA ALA A 242 -10.11 18.00 -1.47
C ALA A 242 -10.18 17.09 -2.70
N ASP A 243 -10.99 17.49 -3.66
CA ASP A 243 -11.16 16.89 -4.97
C ASP A 243 -9.79 16.88 -5.69
N TYR A 244 -8.99 15.83 -5.49
CA TYR A 244 -7.68 15.64 -6.13
C TYR A 244 -7.81 15.05 -7.54
N THR A 245 -8.99 15.11 -8.15
CA THR A 245 -9.19 14.70 -9.54
C THR A 245 -8.54 15.65 -10.56
N GLN A 246 -7.80 16.70 -10.12
CA GLN A 246 -7.13 17.65 -11.03
C GLN A 246 -5.62 17.82 -10.84
N ASP A 247 -5.00 17.29 -9.77
CA ASP A 247 -3.54 17.31 -9.57
C ASP A 247 -3.00 15.88 -9.38
N GLU A 248 -3.06 15.06 -10.42
CA GLU A 248 -2.44 13.71 -10.46
C GLU A 248 -0.91 13.73 -10.32
N GLN A 249 -0.27 14.91 -10.23
CA GLN A 249 1.19 15.11 -10.25
C GLN A 249 1.83 15.35 -8.86
N ASP A 250 1.10 15.22 -7.75
CA ASP A 250 1.61 15.55 -6.41
C ASP A 250 1.35 14.47 -5.33
N CYS A 251 1.08 13.22 -5.73
CA CYS A 251 0.84 12.12 -4.79
C CYS A 251 2.15 11.47 -4.30
N VAL A 252 2.51 11.67 -3.04
CA VAL A 252 3.64 10.97 -2.40
C VAL A 252 3.18 9.64 -1.81
N PHE A 253 3.88 8.55 -2.13
CA PHE A 253 3.67 7.24 -1.53
C PHE A 253 4.70 6.97 -0.44
N LEU A 254 4.23 6.48 0.72
CA LEU A 254 5.11 5.84 1.70
C LEU A 254 5.20 4.36 1.35
N THR A 255 6.36 3.90 0.92
CA THR A 255 6.58 2.48 0.61
C THR A 255 7.38 1.84 1.73
N LEU A 256 7.01 0.61 2.11
CA LEU A 256 7.65 -0.18 3.15
C LEU A 256 7.99 -1.55 2.58
N ASP A 257 9.27 -1.90 2.55
CA ASP A 257 9.77 -3.21 2.14
C ASP A 257 10.37 -3.94 3.35
N ILE A 258 9.74 -5.04 3.75
CA ILE A 258 10.11 -5.83 4.94
C ILE A 258 10.80 -7.11 4.49
N GLY A 259 12.12 -7.04 4.37
CA GLY A 259 12.99 -8.17 4.05
C GLY A 259 13.46 -8.92 5.30
N ASN A 260 14.11 -10.07 5.09
CA ASN A 260 14.65 -10.89 6.19
C ASN A 260 15.80 -10.22 6.95
N THR A 261 16.53 -9.31 6.31
CA THR A 261 17.71 -8.64 6.89
C THR A 261 17.42 -7.18 7.21
N THR A 262 16.65 -6.50 6.37
CA THR A 262 16.37 -5.07 6.50
C THR A 262 14.90 -4.78 6.32
N VAL A 263 14.41 -3.78 7.04
CA VAL A 263 13.14 -3.12 6.78
C VAL A 263 13.43 -1.73 6.24
N GLU A 264 13.08 -1.47 4.98
CA GLU A 264 13.31 -0.18 4.33
C GLU A 264 11.99 0.58 4.16
N ALA A 265 11.98 1.87 4.50
CA ALA A 265 10.87 2.77 4.25
C ALA A 265 11.30 3.94 3.39
N SER A 266 10.52 4.26 2.35
CA SER A 266 10.86 5.26 1.36
C SER A 266 9.68 6.15 1.00
N LEU A 267 9.96 7.43 0.75
CA LEU A 267 9.03 8.37 0.13
C LEU A 267 9.29 8.40 -1.37
N VAL A 268 8.25 8.09 -2.13
CA VAL A 268 8.31 7.93 -3.59
C VAL A 268 7.30 8.84 -4.26
N ARG A 269 7.69 9.45 -5.37
CA ARG A 269 6.82 10.25 -6.24
C ARG A 269 7.28 10.12 -7.69
N ASP A 270 6.39 9.73 -8.58
CA ASP A 270 6.64 9.64 -10.03
C ASP A 270 7.85 8.76 -10.38
N GLY A 271 8.07 7.70 -9.62
CA GLY A 271 9.23 6.80 -9.73
C GLY A 271 10.50 7.32 -9.03
N ASP A 272 10.49 8.54 -8.51
CA ASP A 272 11.62 9.14 -7.80
C ASP A 272 11.53 8.87 -6.30
N VAL A 273 12.51 8.12 -5.78
CA VAL A 273 12.70 7.93 -4.34
C VAL A 273 13.54 9.09 -3.80
N PHE A 274 12.89 10.05 -3.16
CA PHE A 274 13.54 11.28 -2.67
C PHE A 274 13.91 11.23 -1.18
N TYR A 275 13.41 10.25 -0.43
CA TYR A 275 13.85 9.96 0.93
C TYR A 275 13.74 8.46 1.20
N ARG A 276 14.71 7.91 1.92
CA ARG A 276 14.74 6.51 2.36
C ARG A 276 15.48 6.38 3.66
N ASP A 277 14.98 5.53 4.55
CA ASP A 277 15.68 5.07 5.74
C ASP A 277 15.43 3.57 5.96
N ARG A 278 16.19 2.95 6.86
CA ARG A 278 16.10 1.50 7.11
C ARG A 278 16.36 1.12 8.56
N LEU A 279 15.80 -0.02 8.95
CA LEU A 279 16.04 -0.71 10.21
C LEU A 279 16.55 -2.14 9.98
N ASP A 280 17.20 -2.70 11.00
CA ASP A 280 17.51 -4.12 11.02
C ASP A 280 16.24 -4.92 11.35
N THR A 281 15.96 -5.95 10.54
CA THR A 281 14.80 -6.82 10.76
C THR A 281 14.95 -7.59 12.08
N ALA A 282 16.16 -7.94 12.50
CA ALA A 282 16.40 -8.66 13.75
C ALA A 282 16.00 -7.84 14.98
N ASP A 283 16.28 -6.54 14.97
CA ASP A 283 15.90 -5.62 16.06
C ASP A 283 14.37 -5.54 16.19
N LEU A 284 13.67 -5.45 15.06
CA LEU A 284 12.20 -5.43 15.04
C LEU A 284 11.58 -6.76 15.44
N LEU A 285 12.21 -7.89 15.11
CA LEU A 285 11.77 -9.20 15.59
C LEU A 285 11.95 -9.34 17.11
N ALA A 286 13.05 -8.83 17.67
CA ALA A 286 13.23 -8.77 19.12
C ALA A 286 12.20 -7.83 19.78
N ALA A 287 11.83 -6.73 19.12
CA ALA A 287 10.75 -5.86 19.55
C ALA A 287 9.36 -6.53 19.46
N GLU A 288 9.13 -7.40 18.47
CA GLU A 288 7.90 -8.18 18.33
C GLU A 288 7.73 -9.14 19.51
N GLU A 289 8.80 -9.79 19.97
CA GLU A 289 8.81 -10.63 21.17
C GLU A 289 8.45 -9.85 22.44
N ASN A 290 8.80 -8.57 22.49
CA ASN A 290 8.47 -7.65 23.59
C ASN A 290 7.17 -6.86 23.36
N HIS A 291 6.43 -7.15 22.29
CA HIS A 291 5.20 -6.45 21.88
C HIS A 291 5.35 -4.94 21.64
N THR A 292 6.57 -4.47 21.30
CA THR A 292 6.87 -3.05 21.01
C THR A 292 7.07 -2.75 19.53
N SER A 293 7.11 -3.77 18.67
CA SER A 293 7.31 -3.64 17.21
C SER A 293 6.38 -2.63 16.53
N ILE A 294 5.08 -2.61 16.86
CA ILE A 294 4.12 -1.65 16.30
C ILE A 294 4.53 -0.20 16.62
N ARG A 295 4.95 0.05 17.86
CA ARG A 295 5.38 1.38 18.32
C ARG A 295 6.67 1.79 17.61
N GLU A 296 7.62 0.87 17.49
CA GLU A 296 8.91 1.12 16.85
C GLU A 296 8.76 1.36 15.35
N LEU A 297 7.99 0.52 14.65
CA LEU A 297 7.65 0.73 13.24
C LEU A 297 6.89 2.05 13.02
N SER A 298 5.94 2.38 13.91
CA SER A 298 5.19 3.65 13.79
C SER A 298 6.10 4.86 14.01
N ALA A 299 7.02 4.80 14.98
CA ALA A 299 8.00 5.87 15.20
C ALA A 299 8.92 6.02 13.99
N PHE A 300 9.49 4.92 13.51
CA PHE A 300 10.33 4.89 12.32
C PHE A 300 9.64 5.46 11.08
N MET A 301 8.41 5.02 10.78
CA MET A 301 7.66 5.56 9.65
C MET A 301 7.31 7.05 9.84
N LYS A 302 7.04 7.53 11.06
CA LYS A 302 6.82 8.96 11.31
C LYS A 302 8.07 9.78 11.08
N ASP A 303 9.23 9.27 11.47
CA ASP A 303 10.52 9.91 11.24
C ASP A 303 10.84 9.98 9.74
N VAL A 304 10.54 8.92 8.99
CA VAL A 304 10.66 8.87 7.52
C VAL A 304 9.71 9.87 6.85
N VAL A 305 8.45 9.91 7.28
CA VAL A 305 7.43 10.81 6.73
C VAL A 305 7.77 12.27 7.03
N ALA A 306 8.28 12.57 8.24
CA ALA A 306 8.73 13.90 8.65
C ALA A 306 7.73 15.05 8.37
N GLY A 307 6.42 14.76 8.43
CA GLY A 307 5.35 15.73 8.12
C GLY A 307 5.01 15.88 6.64
N THR A 308 5.62 15.10 5.76
CA THR A 308 5.24 14.99 4.34
C THR A 308 3.82 14.45 4.22
N PRO A 309 2.91 15.11 3.49
CA PRO A 309 1.59 14.57 3.21
C PRO A 309 1.71 13.26 2.41
N ILE A 310 1.17 12.17 2.94
CA ILE A 310 1.21 10.86 2.30
C ILE A 310 -0.13 10.61 1.61
N TYR A 311 -0.10 10.21 0.35
CA TYR A 311 -1.28 9.80 -0.38
C TYR A 311 -1.71 8.39 0.04
N ALA A 312 -0.81 7.41 -0.09
CA ALA A 312 -1.03 6.04 0.35
C ALA A 312 0.24 5.43 0.94
N THR A 313 0.06 4.47 1.83
CA THR A 313 1.15 3.60 2.29
C THR A 313 1.08 2.28 1.52
N VAL A 314 2.20 1.81 0.96
CA VAL A 314 2.31 0.52 0.26
C VAL A 314 3.27 -0.39 1.02
N ILE A 315 2.86 -1.62 1.32
CA ILE A 315 3.62 -2.55 2.17
C ILE A 315 3.92 -3.84 1.40
N SER A 316 5.20 -4.13 1.22
CA SER A 316 5.76 -5.45 0.85
C SER A 316 6.36 -6.10 2.09
N SER A 317 6.15 -7.41 2.25
CA SER A 317 6.75 -8.16 3.35
C SER A 317 6.92 -9.62 3.00
N VAL A 318 8.15 -10.11 3.17
CA VAL A 318 8.48 -11.55 3.15
C VAL A 318 8.68 -12.10 4.57
N VAL A 319 8.39 -11.29 5.60
CA VAL A 319 8.54 -11.65 7.02
C VAL A 319 7.15 -11.66 7.70
N PRO A 320 6.45 -12.82 7.73
CA PRO A 320 5.07 -12.90 8.22
C PRO A 320 4.85 -12.36 9.63
N ARG A 321 5.84 -12.49 10.51
CA ARG A 321 5.78 -12.00 11.89
C ARG A 321 5.64 -10.48 11.97
N LEU A 322 6.24 -9.74 11.04
CA LEU A 322 6.22 -8.28 11.05
C LEU A 322 5.09 -7.69 10.19
N SER A 323 4.49 -8.47 9.29
CA SER A 323 3.45 -7.99 8.36
C SER A 323 2.25 -7.37 9.09
N LEU A 324 1.75 -7.99 10.16
CA LEU A 324 0.62 -7.45 10.93
C LEU A 324 1.02 -6.20 11.73
N SER A 325 2.23 -6.19 12.27
CA SER A 325 2.77 -5.06 13.03
C SER A 325 2.96 -3.84 12.15
N ALA A 326 3.46 -4.02 10.92
CA ALA A 326 3.54 -2.98 9.90
C ALA A 326 2.16 -2.45 9.49
N LEU A 327 1.19 -3.34 9.25
CA LEU A 327 -0.18 -2.94 8.93
C LEU A 327 -0.78 -2.07 10.05
N ARG A 328 -0.65 -2.49 11.31
CA ARG A 328 -1.14 -1.71 12.46
C ARG A 328 -0.37 -0.41 12.64
N ALA A 329 0.94 -0.42 12.48
CA ALA A 329 1.78 0.76 12.60
C ALA A 329 1.43 1.82 11.54
N SER A 330 1.08 1.39 10.33
CA SER A 330 0.70 2.28 9.22
C SER A 330 -0.59 3.08 9.49
N GLN A 331 -1.48 2.57 10.34
CA GLN A 331 -2.72 3.26 10.73
C GLN A 331 -2.46 4.54 11.55
N TYR A 332 -1.25 4.67 12.13
CA TYR A 332 -0.82 5.86 12.85
C TYR A 332 -0.11 6.88 11.95
N ILE A 333 0.02 6.60 10.66
CA ILE A 333 0.56 7.52 9.66
C ILE A 333 -0.61 8.26 9.03
N PRO A 334 -0.67 9.61 9.13
CA PRO A 334 -1.67 10.39 8.44
C PRO A 334 -1.47 10.27 6.94
N ALA A 335 -2.27 9.42 6.30
CA ALA A 335 -2.31 9.27 4.85
C ALA A 335 -3.71 9.63 4.34
N HIS A 336 -3.79 10.14 3.11
CA HIS A 336 -5.05 10.44 2.45
C HIS A 336 -5.92 9.17 2.35
N LEU A 337 -5.29 8.05 1.98
CA LEU A 337 -5.89 6.73 2.06
C LEU A 337 -5.60 6.10 3.43
N ALA A 338 -6.66 5.98 4.23
CA ALA A 338 -6.60 5.41 5.57
C ALA A 338 -6.21 3.92 5.59
N THR A 339 -6.37 3.20 4.47
CA THR A 339 -5.99 1.79 4.36
C THR A 339 -4.72 1.66 3.52
N PRO A 340 -3.65 1.05 4.05
CA PRO A 340 -2.46 0.78 3.26
C PRO A 340 -2.75 -0.26 2.17
N VAL A 341 -2.07 -0.13 1.04
CA VAL A 341 -2.00 -1.16 0.01
C VAL A 341 -1.00 -2.21 0.46
N VAL A 342 -1.39 -3.47 0.50
CA VAL A 342 -0.47 -4.59 0.76
C VAL A 342 -0.24 -5.30 -0.56
N VAL A 343 1.03 -5.56 -0.89
CA VAL A 343 1.36 -6.32 -2.10
C VAL A 343 0.70 -7.69 -2.04
N ASP A 344 -0.12 -7.98 -3.05
CA ASP A 344 -0.80 -9.25 -3.23
C ASP A 344 -0.39 -9.87 -4.57
N PRO A 345 0.35 -11.00 -4.57
CA PRO A 345 0.75 -11.68 -5.80
C PRO A 345 -0.41 -12.14 -6.69
N GLU A 346 -1.59 -12.41 -6.13
CA GLU A 346 -2.78 -12.78 -6.92
C GLU A 346 -3.23 -11.66 -7.86
N LEU A 347 -2.87 -10.40 -7.54
CA LEU A 347 -3.15 -9.22 -8.36
C LEU A 347 -2.00 -8.87 -9.32
N SER A 348 -1.02 -9.76 -9.51
CA SER A 348 0.11 -9.54 -10.43
C SER A 348 -0.28 -9.01 -11.82
N ARG A 349 -1.37 -9.52 -12.40
CA ARG A 349 -1.89 -9.02 -13.70
C ARG A 349 -2.41 -7.59 -13.64
N VAL A 350 -3.01 -7.18 -12.53
CA VAL A 350 -3.42 -5.78 -12.29
C VAL A 350 -2.20 -4.87 -12.27
N TYR A 351 -1.07 -5.37 -11.77
CA TYR A 351 0.20 -4.63 -11.75
C TYR A 351 0.96 -4.70 -13.09
N GLY A 352 0.39 -5.35 -14.11
CA GLY A 352 1.00 -5.49 -15.43
C GLY A 352 2.02 -6.61 -15.57
N VAL A 353 2.09 -7.54 -14.61
CA VAL A 353 2.97 -8.72 -14.66
C VAL A 353 2.13 -9.98 -14.85
N ASN A 354 2.32 -10.67 -15.98
CA ASN A 354 1.69 -11.96 -16.22
C ASN A 354 2.60 -13.10 -15.73
N ILE A 355 2.18 -13.74 -14.65
CA ILE A 355 2.83 -14.94 -14.12
C ILE A 355 2.00 -16.15 -14.60
N PRO A 356 2.58 -17.06 -15.40
CA PRO A 356 1.84 -18.17 -16.02
C PRO A 356 1.53 -19.32 -15.04
N VAL A 357 2.00 -19.22 -13.81
CA VAL A 357 1.78 -20.18 -12.72
C VAL A 357 1.11 -19.48 -11.54
N ASP A 358 0.79 -20.24 -10.49
CA ASP A 358 0.37 -19.67 -9.22
C ASP A 358 1.38 -18.61 -8.75
N PRO A 359 0.98 -17.33 -8.61
CA PRO A 359 1.90 -16.25 -8.27
C PRO A 359 2.21 -16.18 -6.76
N ARG A 360 1.41 -16.83 -5.90
CA ARG A 360 1.57 -16.76 -4.43
C ARG A 360 2.96 -17.16 -3.91
N PRO A 361 3.70 -18.12 -4.51
CA PRO A 361 5.04 -18.46 -4.07
C PRO A 361 6.10 -17.39 -4.41
N ILE A 362 5.81 -16.44 -5.30
CA ILE A 362 6.75 -15.36 -5.63
C ILE A 362 6.80 -14.38 -4.46
N GLY A 363 8.02 -14.07 -4.01
CA GLY A 363 8.25 -13.07 -2.97
C GLY A 363 7.67 -11.70 -3.35
N HIS A 364 7.09 -10.99 -2.38
CA HIS A 364 6.45 -9.70 -2.63
C HIS A 364 7.44 -8.64 -3.13
N ASP A 365 8.69 -8.71 -2.66
CA ASP A 365 9.84 -7.93 -3.10
C ASP A 365 10.16 -8.20 -4.58
N LEU A 366 10.24 -9.49 -4.96
CA LEU A 366 10.50 -9.89 -6.35
C LEU A 366 9.39 -9.44 -7.29
N LEU A 367 8.12 -9.49 -6.85
CA LEU A 367 7.01 -8.98 -7.64
C LEU A 367 7.12 -7.47 -7.85
N ALA A 368 7.49 -6.70 -6.81
CA ALA A 368 7.70 -5.26 -6.94
C ALA A 368 8.83 -4.95 -7.96
N ASP A 369 9.95 -5.66 -7.90
CA ASP A 369 11.02 -5.53 -8.91
C ASP A 369 10.52 -5.83 -10.33
N CYS A 370 9.72 -6.90 -10.49
CA CYS A 370 9.11 -7.24 -11.77
C CYS A 370 8.20 -6.11 -12.29
N VAL A 371 7.35 -5.55 -11.43
CA VAL A 371 6.43 -4.45 -11.77
C VAL A 371 7.21 -3.22 -12.24
N ALA A 372 8.28 -2.84 -11.53
CA ALA A 372 9.13 -1.71 -11.91
C ALA A 372 9.79 -1.92 -13.30
N ALA A 373 10.07 -3.18 -13.67
CA ALA A 373 10.70 -3.52 -14.94
C ALA A 373 9.71 -3.67 -16.12
N VAL A 374 8.39 -3.65 -15.89
CA VAL A 374 7.38 -3.86 -16.94
C VAL A 374 7.58 -2.93 -18.14
N PRO A 375 7.76 -1.59 -18.01
CA PRO A 375 7.86 -0.70 -19.17
C PRO A 375 9.07 -1.00 -20.07
N GLN A 376 10.15 -1.52 -19.48
CA GLN A 376 11.40 -1.89 -20.15
C GLN A 376 11.25 -3.26 -20.80
N SER A 377 10.57 -4.19 -20.12
CA SER A 377 10.30 -5.53 -20.63
C SER A 377 9.45 -5.52 -21.91
N LYS A 378 8.61 -4.49 -22.11
CA LYS A 378 7.87 -4.26 -23.37
C LYS A 378 8.77 -3.83 -24.53
N LYS A 379 9.98 -3.35 -24.26
CA LYS A 379 10.93 -2.87 -25.28
C LYS A 379 11.92 -3.95 -25.68
N GLN A 380 12.42 -4.72 -24.71
CA GLN A 380 13.35 -5.85 -24.87
C GLN A 380 13.29 -6.73 -23.62
N PRO A 381 13.84 -7.97 -23.64
CA PRO A 381 13.86 -8.82 -22.45
C PRO A 381 14.61 -8.13 -21.32
N VAL A 382 14.20 -8.35 -20.08
CA VAL A 382 14.85 -7.79 -18.89
C VAL A 382 15.30 -8.92 -17.98
N ILE A 383 16.56 -8.89 -17.57
CA ILE A 383 17.13 -9.74 -16.53
C ILE A 383 17.42 -8.85 -15.34
N ILE A 384 16.64 -8.99 -14.27
CA ILE A 384 16.86 -8.28 -13.01
C ILE A 384 17.77 -9.13 -12.14
N VAL A 385 18.87 -8.56 -11.66
CA VAL A 385 19.82 -9.19 -10.74
C VAL A 385 19.71 -8.47 -9.39
N ASP A 386 18.84 -9.00 -8.52
CA ASP A 386 18.67 -8.50 -7.15
C ASP A 386 19.73 -9.11 -6.23
N MET A 387 20.70 -8.29 -5.83
CA MET A 387 21.79 -8.66 -4.94
C MET A 387 21.46 -8.35 -3.47
N GLY A 388 20.58 -9.16 -2.87
CA GLY A 388 20.17 -9.09 -1.46
C GLY A 388 20.69 -10.24 -0.60
N THR A 389 19.87 -10.68 0.38
CA THR A 389 20.15 -11.85 1.24
C THR A 389 20.46 -13.10 0.41
N ALA A 390 19.66 -13.32 -0.63
CA ALA A 390 19.98 -14.19 -1.75
C ALA A 390 20.14 -13.32 -3.00
N THR A 391 20.94 -13.79 -3.96
CA THR A 391 21.07 -13.20 -5.29
C THR A 391 20.01 -13.84 -6.19
N LYS A 392 19.09 -13.05 -6.76
CA LYS A 392 18.03 -13.58 -7.64
C LYS A 392 18.16 -13.01 -9.03
N PHE A 393 17.86 -13.83 -10.02
CA PHE A 393 17.82 -13.47 -11.42
C PHE A 393 16.38 -13.61 -11.88
N LEU A 394 15.67 -12.50 -12.09
CA LEU A 394 14.28 -12.49 -12.55
C LEU A 394 14.26 -12.15 -14.03
N VAL A 395 13.47 -12.88 -14.81
CA VAL A 395 13.42 -12.69 -16.26
C VAL A 395 12.02 -12.28 -16.70
N LEU A 396 11.92 -11.13 -17.35
CA LEU A 396 10.68 -10.63 -17.96
C LEU A 396 10.81 -10.45 -19.47
N VAL A 397 9.75 -10.82 -20.18
CA VAL A 397 9.59 -10.57 -21.62
C VAL A 397 8.19 -10.04 -21.86
N ASP A 398 8.07 -8.77 -22.28
CA ASP A 398 6.79 -8.11 -22.57
C ASP A 398 5.75 -8.24 -21.43
N GLY A 399 6.17 -7.94 -20.20
CA GLY A 399 5.35 -8.07 -19.00
C GLY A 399 5.10 -9.52 -18.54
N VAL A 400 5.57 -10.53 -19.27
CA VAL A 400 5.49 -11.93 -18.85
C VAL A 400 6.69 -12.29 -18.00
N PHE A 401 6.45 -12.80 -16.79
CA PHE A 401 7.49 -13.41 -15.96
C PHE A 401 7.79 -14.81 -16.51
N VAL A 402 8.95 -14.97 -17.16
CA VAL A 402 9.30 -16.23 -17.85
C VAL A 402 10.09 -17.20 -16.98
N GLY A 403 10.65 -16.72 -15.87
CA GLY A 403 11.34 -17.57 -14.91
C GLY A 403 12.30 -16.80 -14.02
N ALA A 404 12.91 -17.54 -13.08
CA ALA A 404 13.95 -17.03 -12.22
C ALA A 404 14.97 -18.09 -11.82
N SER A 405 16.14 -17.64 -11.38
CA SER A 405 17.10 -18.46 -10.65
C SER A 405 17.51 -17.77 -9.35
N ILE A 406 17.90 -18.55 -8.34
CA ILE A 406 18.26 -18.06 -7.01
C ILE A 406 19.62 -18.67 -6.64
N ALA A 407 20.55 -17.81 -6.23
CA ALA A 407 21.87 -18.15 -5.74
C ALA A 407 22.11 -17.55 -4.35
N PRO A 408 23.05 -18.08 -3.55
CA PRO A 408 23.46 -17.45 -2.30
C PRO A 408 23.90 -15.99 -2.49
N GLY A 409 23.48 -15.10 -1.59
CA GLY A 409 23.96 -13.72 -1.53
C GLY A 409 25.38 -13.65 -0.97
N MET A 410 26.09 -12.54 -1.18
CA MET A 410 27.48 -12.36 -0.70
C MET A 410 27.62 -12.58 0.81
N ARG A 411 26.71 -12.01 1.61
CA ARG A 411 26.68 -12.21 3.07
C ARG A 411 26.43 -13.67 3.44
N MET A 412 25.45 -14.30 2.79
CA MET A 412 25.15 -15.71 3.02
C MET A 412 26.34 -16.62 2.70
N MET A 413 27.08 -16.35 1.62
CA MET A 413 28.31 -17.08 1.30
C MET A 413 29.36 -16.93 2.41
N ALA A 414 29.64 -15.71 2.86
CA ALA A 414 30.57 -15.46 3.96
C ALA A 414 30.14 -16.16 5.26
N ASP A 415 28.88 -15.98 5.66
CA ASP A 415 28.34 -16.55 6.90
C ASP A 415 28.37 -18.09 6.87
N SER A 416 28.11 -18.69 5.70
CA SER A 416 28.17 -20.15 5.52
C SER A 416 29.57 -20.72 5.68
N LEU A 417 30.62 -19.98 5.27
CA LEU A 417 32.01 -20.39 5.47
C LEU A 417 32.36 -20.38 6.96
N THR A 418 31.97 -19.32 7.68
CA THR A 418 32.21 -19.21 9.12
C THR A 418 31.43 -20.28 9.90
N ALA A 419 30.14 -20.45 9.61
CA ALA A 419 29.30 -21.42 10.33
C ALA A 419 29.63 -22.88 9.98
N GLY A 420 30.08 -23.13 8.74
CA GLY A 420 30.37 -24.48 8.24
C GLY A 420 31.78 -24.98 8.51
N THR A 421 32.64 -24.18 9.15
CA THR A 421 34.04 -24.55 9.40
C THR A 421 34.48 -24.22 10.82
N ALA A 422 35.49 -24.93 11.32
CA ALA A 422 35.92 -24.80 12.72
C ALA A 422 36.78 -23.55 13.01
N GLN A 423 37.40 -22.95 11.98
CA GLN A 423 38.46 -21.95 12.17
C GLN A 423 38.33 -20.71 11.28
N LEU A 424 37.37 -20.65 10.34
CA LEU A 424 37.22 -19.46 9.51
C LEU A 424 36.50 -18.36 10.31
N PRO A 425 37.05 -17.13 10.37
CA PRO A 425 36.45 -16.03 11.11
C PRO A 425 35.25 -15.44 10.35
N GLN A 426 34.49 -14.57 11.02
CA GLN A 426 33.57 -13.65 10.35
C GLN A 426 34.36 -12.59 9.57
N ILE A 427 33.87 -12.19 8.40
CA ILE A 427 34.56 -11.24 7.52
C ILE A 427 33.71 -10.03 7.12
N SER A 428 34.36 -8.90 6.85
CA SER A 428 33.77 -7.79 6.09
C SER A 428 33.78 -8.12 4.59
N LEU A 429 32.86 -7.52 3.84
CA LEU A 429 32.65 -7.79 2.42
C LEU A 429 33.20 -6.67 1.53
N ASP A 430 34.39 -6.18 1.83
CA ASP A 430 35.01 -5.07 1.08
C ASP A 430 35.55 -5.53 -0.29
N GLU A 431 35.75 -4.58 -1.21
CA GLU A 431 36.34 -4.92 -2.51
C GLU A 431 37.79 -5.41 -2.29
N PRO A 432 38.12 -6.66 -2.69
CA PRO A 432 39.45 -7.21 -2.50
C PRO A 432 40.44 -6.56 -3.48
N SER A 433 41.66 -6.28 -3.01
CA SER A 433 42.73 -5.71 -3.85
C SER A 433 43.30 -6.68 -4.89
N ALA A 434 43.12 -7.99 -4.69
CA ALA A 434 43.58 -9.05 -5.59
C ALA A 434 42.75 -10.32 -5.44
N ALA A 435 42.75 -11.17 -6.49
CA ALA A 435 42.11 -12.48 -6.45
C ALA A 435 42.86 -13.50 -5.57
N ILE A 436 44.17 -13.33 -5.41
CA ILE A 436 45.03 -14.19 -4.58
C ILE A 436 45.50 -13.37 -3.38
N SER A 437 45.18 -13.86 -2.18
CA SER A 437 45.52 -13.23 -0.90
C SER A 437 46.34 -14.21 -0.04
N TYR A 438 46.90 -13.72 1.08
CA TYR A 438 47.81 -14.50 1.93
C TYR A 438 47.31 -14.73 3.36
N ASP A 439 46.41 -13.90 3.86
CA ASP A 439 45.72 -14.08 5.14
C ASP A 439 44.31 -14.63 4.93
N THR A 440 43.79 -15.32 5.97
CA THR A 440 42.52 -16.04 5.91
C THR A 440 41.34 -15.13 5.55
N GLU A 441 41.24 -13.95 6.17
CA GLU A 441 40.13 -13.02 5.97
C GLU A 441 40.10 -12.50 4.53
N SER A 442 41.26 -12.04 4.02
CA SER A 442 41.38 -11.56 2.63
C SER A 442 41.18 -12.67 1.60
N CYS A 443 41.59 -13.91 1.90
CA CYS A 443 41.32 -15.08 1.05
C CYS A 443 39.82 -15.38 0.96
N MET A 444 39.11 -15.37 2.09
CA MET A 444 37.67 -15.57 2.14
C MET A 444 36.94 -14.45 1.41
N CYS A 445 37.30 -13.20 1.69
CA CYS A 445 36.69 -12.02 1.06
C CYS A 445 36.86 -12.05 -0.47
N SER A 446 38.08 -12.30 -0.95
CA SER A 446 38.37 -12.49 -2.37
C SER A 446 37.52 -13.60 -3.01
N GLY A 447 37.48 -14.78 -2.38
CA GLY A 447 36.73 -15.92 -2.89
C GLY A 447 35.22 -15.67 -2.97
N VAL A 448 34.64 -15.07 -1.93
CA VAL A 448 33.20 -14.69 -1.93
C VAL A 448 32.92 -13.64 -2.99
N TYR A 449 33.75 -12.61 -3.07
CA TYR A 449 33.52 -11.46 -3.95
C TYR A 449 33.65 -11.85 -5.44
N PHE A 450 34.77 -12.44 -5.85
CA PHE A 450 34.97 -12.87 -7.24
C PHE A 450 34.10 -14.08 -7.59
N GLY A 451 33.77 -14.93 -6.62
CA GLY A 451 32.79 -16.01 -6.77
C GLY A 451 31.41 -15.48 -7.13
N ALA A 452 30.92 -14.44 -6.44
CA ALA A 452 29.66 -13.78 -6.75
C ALA A 452 29.69 -13.13 -8.16
N VAL A 453 30.75 -12.41 -8.49
CA VAL A 453 30.94 -11.80 -9.83
C VAL A 453 30.91 -12.85 -10.93
N GLY A 454 31.61 -13.96 -10.74
CA GLY A 454 31.63 -15.08 -11.68
C GLY A 454 30.25 -15.73 -11.83
N ALA A 455 29.56 -15.97 -10.72
CA ALA A 455 28.22 -16.54 -10.71
C ALA A 455 27.21 -15.64 -11.44
N ILE A 456 27.23 -14.33 -11.20
CA ILE A 456 26.38 -13.37 -11.91
C ILE A 456 26.67 -13.39 -13.41
N ARG A 457 27.95 -13.29 -13.79
CA ARG A 457 28.37 -13.25 -15.19
C ARG A 457 27.93 -14.51 -15.95
N GLU A 458 28.20 -15.68 -15.40
CA GLU A 458 27.84 -16.96 -16.04
C GLU A 458 26.33 -17.15 -16.10
N THR A 459 25.60 -16.85 -15.01
CA THR A 459 24.14 -17.03 -14.97
C THR A 459 23.44 -16.11 -15.96
N VAL A 460 23.86 -14.84 -16.04
CA VAL A 460 23.34 -13.88 -17.02
C VAL A 460 23.65 -14.33 -18.45
N ALA A 461 24.86 -14.83 -18.71
CA ALA A 461 25.21 -15.35 -20.04
C ALA A 461 24.33 -16.54 -20.43
N ARG A 462 24.12 -17.51 -19.52
CA ARG A 462 23.25 -18.67 -19.74
C ARG A 462 21.81 -18.27 -20.03
N ILE A 463 21.24 -17.39 -19.21
CA ILE A 463 19.88 -16.88 -19.42
C ILE A 463 19.78 -16.18 -20.78
N SER A 464 20.79 -15.37 -21.14
CA SER A 464 20.80 -14.67 -22.43
C SER A 464 20.85 -15.64 -23.61
N ASP A 465 21.68 -16.67 -23.53
CA ASP A 465 21.78 -17.72 -24.55
C ASP A 465 20.48 -18.53 -24.67
N GLU A 466 19.83 -18.84 -23.54
CA GLU A 466 18.53 -19.51 -23.50
C GLU A 466 17.46 -18.65 -24.17
N LEU A 467 17.34 -17.36 -23.82
CA LEU A 467 16.37 -16.45 -24.43
C LEU A 467 16.58 -16.28 -25.94
N ALA A 468 17.84 -16.29 -26.39
CA ALA A 468 18.19 -16.20 -27.81
C ALA A 468 17.96 -17.52 -28.58
N SER A 469 17.74 -18.64 -27.88
CA SER A 469 17.53 -19.94 -28.50
C SER A 469 16.19 -19.98 -29.26
N PRO A 470 16.17 -20.46 -30.53
CA PRO A 470 14.93 -20.63 -31.29
C PRO A 470 13.91 -21.56 -30.63
N ASP A 471 14.36 -22.45 -29.74
CA ASP A 471 13.53 -23.43 -29.07
C ASP A 471 12.92 -22.91 -27.76
N PHE A 472 13.42 -21.79 -27.21
CA PHE A 472 12.94 -21.27 -25.93
C PHE A 472 11.48 -20.87 -26.00
N ALA A 473 11.11 -20.00 -26.95
CA ALA A 473 9.72 -19.57 -27.14
C ALA A 473 8.78 -20.76 -27.37
N ARG A 474 9.22 -21.74 -28.17
CA ARG A 474 8.44 -22.95 -28.45
C ARG A 474 8.20 -23.76 -27.18
N THR A 475 9.25 -24.01 -26.40
CA THR A 475 9.18 -24.79 -25.16
C THR A 475 8.35 -24.06 -24.10
N PHE A 476 8.50 -22.73 -24.00
CA PHE A 476 7.72 -21.90 -23.10
C PHE A 476 6.22 -21.97 -23.43
N THR A 477 5.82 -21.74 -24.68
CA THR A 477 4.42 -21.84 -25.10
C THR A 477 3.86 -23.27 -25.00
N GLN A 478 4.70 -24.31 -25.14
CA GLN A 478 4.26 -25.68 -24.89
C GLN A 478 3.92 -25.92 -23.41
N ASN A 479 4.69 -25.32 -22.50
CA ASN A 479 4.44 -25.42 -21.06
C ASN A 479 3.29 -24.52 -20.61
N PHE A 480 3.08 -23.37 -21.28
CA PHE A 480 2.08 -22.35 -20.94
C PHE A 480 1.28 -21.93 -22.20
N PRO A 481 0.33 -22.77 -22.68
CA PRO A 481 -0.37 -22.55 -23.94
C PRO A 481 -1.21 -21.26 -23.99
N GLU A 482 -1.66 -20.79 -22.84
CA GLU A 482 -2.42 -19.55 -22.66
C GLU A 482 -1.56 -18.28 -22.71
N VAL A 483 -0.23 -18.40 -22.76
CA VAL A 483 0.69 -17.27 -22.79
C VAL A 483 1.53 -17.30 -24.08
N THR A 484 1.45 -16.23 -24.85
CA THR A 484 2.29 -16.03 -26.04
C THR A 484 3.36 -14.99 -25.75
N LEU A 485 4.63 -15.34 -26.01
CA LEU A 485 5.72 -14.39 -25.92
C LEU A 485 5.81 -13.54 -27.19
N ASN A 486 6.00 -12.24 -27.03
CA ASN A 486 6.19 -11.32 -28.14
C ASN A 486 7.55 -11.59 -28.81
N SER A 487 7.51 -12.14 -30.02
CA SER A 487 8.71 -12.53 -30.77
C SER A 487 9.62 -11.34 -31.13
N GLU A 488 9.08 -10.14 -31.33
CA GLU A 488 9.88 -8.95 -31.64
C GLU A 488 10.64 -8.44 -30.43
N VAL A 489 10.00 -8.52 -29.25
CA VAL A 489 10.66 -8.21 -27.97
C VAL A 489 11.72 -9.27 -27.70
N LEU A 490 11.36 -10.55 -27.76
CA LEU A 490 12.25 -11.67 -27.44
C LEU A 490 13.51 -11.71 -28.32
N ALA A 491 13.44 -11.28 -29.58
CA ALA A 491 14.58 -11.25 -30.50
C ALA A 491 15.67 -10.22 -30.15
N LYS A 492 15.41 -9.30 -29.20
CA LYS A 492 16.37 -8.27 -28.80
C LYS A 492 17.28 -8.76 -27.68
N ALA A 493 18.48 -8.18 -27.62
CA ALA A 493 19.41 -8.44 -26.52
C ALA A 493 18.78 -8.01 -25.17
N PRO A 494 18.93 -8.82 -24.10
CA PRO A 494 18.35 -8.51 -22.80
C PRO A 494 19.00 -7.26 -22.17
N LEU A 495 18.18 -6.42 -21.52
CA LEU A 495 18.66 -5.44 -20.56
C LEU A 495 18.96 -6.14 -19.24
N VAL A 496 20.20 -6.03 -18.76
CA VAL A 496 20.56 -6.53 -17.42
C VAL A 496 20.48 -5.37 -16.43
N VAL A 497 19.63 -5.49 -15.42
CA VAL A 497 19.38 -4.49 -14.37
C VAL A 497 19.97 -5.00 -13.06
N GLY A 498 20.96 -4.31 -12.49
CA GLY A 498 21.49 -4.63 -11.17
C GLY A 498 20.79 -3.84 -10.07
N CYS A 499 20.27 -4.52 -9.05
CA CYS A 499 19.64 -3.91 -7.88
C CYS A 499 20.00 -4.62 -6.56
N GLY A 500 19.37 -4.23 -5.45
CA GLY A 500 19.61 -4.80 -4.12
C GLY A 500 20.81 -4.18 -3.39
N GLY A 501 21.05 -4.58 -2.13
CA GLY A 501 22.03 -3.94 -1.26
C GLY A 501 23.50 -4.04 -1.71
N TYR A 502 23.84 -4.98 -2.60
CA TYR A 502 25.23 -5.28 -2.97
C TYR A 502 25.60 -4.92 -4.43
N HIS A 503 24.69 -4.40 -5.27
CA HIS A 503 25.01 -4.13 -6.69
C HIS A 503 26.18 -3.15 -6.89
N HIS A 504 26.22 -2.06 -6.10
CA HIS A 504 27.27 -1.04 -6.18
C HIS A 504 28.67 -1.63 -5.99
N ARG A 505 28.78 -2.74 -5.24
CA ARG A 505 30.06 -3.39 -4.99
C ARG A 505 30.64 -4.04 -6.23
N VAL A 506 29.87 -4.32 -7.28
CA VAL A 506 30.35 -5.03 -8.48
C VAL A 506 30.27 -4.18 -9.75
N GLU A 507 30.01 -2.88 -9.65
CA GLU A 507 29.88 -1.97 -10.80
C GLU A 507 31.13 -1.92 -11.68
N ASN A 508 32.32 -2.05 -11.08
CA ASN A 508 33.61 -2.05 -11.78
C ASN A 508 33.71 -3.17 -12.86
N PHE A 509 32.93 -4.25 -12.74
CA PHE A 509 32.92 -5.36 -13.68
C PHE A 509 31.99 -5.16 -14.88
N LYS A 510 31.21 -4.07 -14.93
CA LYS A 510 30.27 -3.76 -16.03
C LYS A 510 29.31 -4.92 -16.33
N LEU A 511 28.81 -5.57 -15.28
CA LEU A 511 27.89 -6.71 -15.39
C LEU A 511 26.48 -6.29 -15.82
N PHE A 512 26.14 -5.02 -15.63
CA PHE A 512 24.79 -4.50 -15.79
C PHE A 512 24.73 -3.43 -16.88
N GLY A 513 23.64 -3.40 -17.63
CA GLY A 513 23.32 -2.31 -18.55
C GLY A 513 22.83 -1.07 -17.82
N THR A 514 22.20 -1.26 -16.64
CA THR A 514 21.80 -0.19 -15.72
C THR A 514 21.80 -0.71 -14.29
N THR A 515 22.02 0.18 -13.32
CA THR A 515 21.91 -0.13 -11.89
C THR A 515 20.90 0.80 -11.21
N THR A 516 20.26 0.30 -10.17
CA THR A 516 19.39 1.10 -9.31
C THR A 516 19.31 0.51 -7.91
N SER A 517 19.38 1.36 -6.89
CA SER A 517 19.21 0.95 -5.49
C SER A 517 17.77 1.03 -5.01
N THR A 518 16.83 1.44 -5.87
CA THR A 518 15.47 1.84 -5.49
C THR A 518 14.38 1.10 -6.27
N LEU A 519 14.75 0.09 -7.08
CA LEU A 519 13.84 -0.63 -7.98
C LEU A 519 12.59 -1.15 -7.26
N VAL A 520 12.76 -1.79 -6.10
CA VAL A 520 11.65 -2.30 -5.28
C VAL A 520 10.67 -1.19 -4.93
N HIS A 521 11.13 -0.01 -4.52
CA HIS A 521 10.28 1.11 -4.11
C HIS A 521 9.55 1.76 -5.29
N GLN A 522 10.18 1.80 -6.47
CA GLN A 522 9.53 2.21 -7.72
C GLN A 522 8.40 1.24 -8.10
N GLY A 523 8.67 -0.05 -7.91
CA GLY A 523 7.69 -1.11 -8.06
C GLY A 523 6.52 -0.99 -7.09
N LEU A 524 6.80 -0.70 -5.82
CA LEU A 524 5.78 -0.51 -4.79
C LEU A 524 4.88 0.70 -5.05
N GLU A 525 5.45 1.82 -5.51
CA GLU A 525 4.62 2.95 -5.95
C GLU A 525 3.72 2.54 -7.11
N THR A 526 4.26 1.87 -8.13
CA THR A 526 3.48 1.40 -9.29
C THR A 526 2.38 0.42 -8.88
N ILE A 527 2.64 -0.48 -7.92
CA ILE A 527 1.64 -1.36 -7.32
C ILE A 527 0.56 -0.54 -6.61
N GLY A 528 0.95 0.48 -5.84
CA GLY A 528 0.03 1.42 -5.19
C GLY A 528 -0.89 2.08 -6.21
N VAL A 529 -0.33 2.72 -7.23
CA VAL A 529 -1.08 3.38 -8.31
C VAL A 529 -1.98 2.38 -9.04
N SER A 530 -1.47 1.21 -9.41
CA SER A 530 -2.24 0.20 -10.17
C SER A 530 -3.39 -0.37 -9.34
N THR A 531 -3.16 -0.64 -8.05
CA THR A 531 -4.21 -1.12 -7.13
C THR A 531 -5.31 -0.09 -6.98
N LEU A 532 -4.94 1.17 -6.78
CA LEU A 532 -5.91 2.26 -6.61
C LEU A 532 -6.66 2.52 -7.92
N THR A 533 -5.96 2.55 -9.05
CA THR A 533 -6.58 2.66 -10.37
C THR A 533 -7.54 1.50 -10.61
N TRP A 534 -7.18 0.27 -10.25
CA TRP A 534 -8.07 -0.87 -10.39
C TRP A 534 -9.29 -0.78 -9.46
N LEU A 535 -9.10 -0.36 -8.22
CA LEU A 535 -10.19 -0.19 -7.25
C LEU A 535 -11.15 0.97 -7.60
N TYR A 536 -10.66 2.02 -8.26
CA TYR A 536 -11.39 3.26 -8.51
C TYR A 536 -11.81 3.48 -9.97
N CYS A 537 -11.05 2.95 -10.94
CA CYS A 537 -11.23 3.17 -12.38
C CYS A 537 -11.62 1.90 -13.15
N SER A 538 -11.37 0.69 -12.62
CA SER A 538 -11.75 -0.52 -13.36
C SER A 538 -13.26 -0.73 -13.38
N THR A 539 -13.70 -0.86 -14.61
CA THR A 539 -15.03 -1.02 -15.13
C THR A 539 -15.05 -2.52 -15.52
N PRO A 540 -15.93 -3.42 -14.97
CA PRO A 540 -15.68 -4.85 -14.92
C PRO A 540 -16.01 -5.58 -16.23
N SER A 541 -15.84 -4.94 -17.39
CA SER A 541 -15.88 -5.64 -18.68
C SER A 541 -14.58 -6.39 -19.03
N GLU A 542 -13.48 -6.20 -18.29
CA GLU A 542 -12.16 -6.75 -18.69
C GLU A 542 -11.57 -7.83 -17.76
N ASN A 543 -12.36 -8.45 -16.88
CA ASN A 543 -11.88 -9.57 -16.06
C ASN A 543 -12.40 -10.92 -16.61
N HIS A 544 -11.64 -11.49 -17.54
CA HIS A 544 -11.68 -12.92 -17.90
C HIS A 544 -10.50 -13.67 -17.29
#